data_AF-A0A6P0WPK0-F1
#
_entry.id   AF-A0A6P0WPK0-F1
#
_cell.length_a   1.000
_cell.length_b   1.000
_cell.length_c   1.000
_cell.angle_alpha   90.00
_cell.angle_beta   90.00
_cell.angle_gamma   90.00
#
_symmetry.space_group_name_H-M   'P 1'
#
loop_
_entity.id
_entity.type
_entity.pdbx_description
1 polymer ?
#
loop_
_entity_poly.entity_id
_entity_poly.type
_entity_poly.pdbx_seq_one_letter_code
_entity_poly.pdbx_strand_id
1 'polypeptide(L)'
;MTKTFRAILKDNYLQWLDEAPEITSNSLVKVDVTLLEEPKITETKSDGAKMAEALAKLSNNNTFAGVDPQKWQREIRQDRSLLNRD
;
A
#
# COMPACT_ATOMS: atom_id res chain seq x y z
N MET A 1 -11.56 -30.87 0.36
CA MET A 1 -11.51 -29.47 0.81
C MET A 1 -10.12 -29.22 1.36
N THR A 2 -9.41 -28.18 0.89
CA THR A 2 -8.09 -27.80 1.39
C THR A 2 -8.25 -26.71 2.44
N LYS A 3 -7.56 -26.84 3.58
CA LYS A 3 -7.44 -25.79 4.59
C LYS A 3 -6.02 -25.22 4.49
N THR A 4 -5.91 -23.90 4.48
CA THR A 4 -4.62 -23.20 4.46
C THR A 4 -4.31 -22.73 5.87
N PHE A 5 -3.13 -23.06 6.36
CA PHE A 5 -2.64 -22.66 7.68
C PHE A 5 -1.44 -21.73 7.51
N ARG A 6 -1.41 -20.64 8.28
CA ARG A 6 -0.29 -19.70 8.23
C ARG A 6 0.77 -20.11 9.23
N ALA A 7 2.02 -20.14 8.77
CA ALA A 7 3.16 -20.48 9.60
C ALA A 7 4.40 -19.69 9.18
N ILE A 8 5.34 -19.56 10.10
CA ILE A 8 6.71 -19.14 9.85
C ILE A 8 7.58 -20.38 9.72
N LEU A 9 8.35 -20.49 8.64
CA LEU A 9 9.38 -21.53 8.51
C LEU A 9 10.67 -21.03 9.20
N LYS A 10 11.02 -21.62 10.34
CA LYS A 10 12.24 -21.30 11.10
C LYS A 10 13.05 -22.57 11.32
N ASP A 11 14.32 -22.58 10.91
CA ASP A 11 15.24 -23.71 11.07
C ASP A 11 14.67 -25.05 10.54
N ASN A 12 13.91 -24.98 9.44
CA ASN A 12 13.18 -26.11 8.84
C ASN A 12 12.01 -26.66 9.67
N TYR A 13 11.54 -25.91 10.67
CA TYR A 13 10.32 -26.18 11.43
C TYR A 13 9.25 -25.13 11.11
N LEU A 14 8.02 -25.58 10.86
CA LEU A 14 6.86 -24.70 10.72
C LEU A 14 6.35 -24.31 12.10
N GLN A 15 6.32 -23.01 12.36
CA GLN A 15 5.73 -22.41 13.55
C GLN A 15 4.39 -21.77 13.18
N TRP A 16 3.29 -22.36 13.64
CA TRP A 16 1.94 -21.85 13.33
C TRP A 16 1.74 -20.46 13.93
N LEU A 17 1.22 -19.53 13.11
CA LEU A 17 0.88 -18.17 13.54
C LEU A 17 -0.52 -18.10 14.15
N ASP A 18 -1.42 -18.96 13.68
CA ASP A 18 -2.80 -19.06 14.13
C ASP A 18 -3.04 -20.43 14.79
N GLU A 19 -4.26 -20.94 14.66
CA GLU A 19 -4.63 -22.28 15.06
C GLU A 19 -3.82 -23.34 14.31
N ALA A 20 -3.19 -24.24 15.06
CA ALA A 20 -2.48 -25.37 14.50
C ALA A 20 -3.49 -26.41 13.96
N PRO A 21 -3.18 -27.09 12.84
CA PRO A 21 -3.98 -28.23 12.41
C PRO A 21 -4.02 -29.30 13.50
N GLU A 22 -5.19 -29.86 13.74
CA GLU A 22 -5.35 -31.04 14.60
C GLU A 22 -4.69 -32.25 13.92
N ILE A 23 -3.44 -32.53 14.28
CA ILE A 23 -2.71 -33.70 13.81
C ILE A 23 -2.77 -34.75 14.90
N THR A 24 -3.45 -35.87 14.64
CA THR A 24 -3.44 -37.02 15.56
C THR A 24 -2.01 -37.54 15.65
N SER A 25 -1.50 -37.73 16.88
CA SER A 25 -0.21 -38.35 17.13
C SER A 25 -0.09 -39.67 16.34
N ASN A 26 1.01 -39.86 15.62
CA ASN A 26 1.30 -40.94 14.64
C ASN A 26 0.69 -40.83 13.24
N SER A 27 0.02 -39.74 12.87
CA SER A 27 -0.40 -39.54 11.47
C SER A 27 0.67 -38.82 10.64
N LEU A 28 1.00 -39.40 9.47
CA LEU A 28 1.83 -38.77 8.44
C LEU A 28 0.92 -37.91 7.56
N VAL A 29 1.09 -36.59 7.62
CA VAL A 29 0.32 -35.63 6.82
C VAL A 29 1.22 -35.08 5.71
N LYS A 30 0.79 -35.24 4.45
CA LYS A 30 1.44 -34.58 3.31
C LYS A 30 1.04 -33.11 3.29
N VAL A 31 2.02 -32.23 3.14
CA VAL A 31 1.81 -30.78 3.08
C VAL A 31 2.51 -30.19 1.86
N ASP A 32 1.86 -29.23 1.21
CA ASP A 32 2.46 -28.39 0.20
C ASP A 32 2.85 -27.06 0.85
N VAL A 33 4.12 -26.66 0.71
CA VAL A 33 4.65 -25.42 1.31
C VAL A 33 4.91 -24.40 0.21
N THR A 34 4.14 -23.31 0.23
CA THR A 34 4.35 -22.17 -0.66
C THR A 34 5.04 -21.06 0.12
N LEU A 35 6.26 -20.70 -0.28
CA LEU A 35 6.98 -19.58 0.30
C LEU A 35 6.40 -18.28 -0.24
N LEU A 36 5.95 -17.40 0.65
CA LEU A 36 5.59 -16.03 0.30
C LEU A 36 6.89 -15.23 0.23
N GLU A 37 7.40 -15.03 -0.99
CA GLU A 37 8.43 -14.02 -1.20
C GLU A 37 7.78 -12.66 -0.97
N GLU A 38 8.10 -12.02 0.16
CA GLU A 38 7.87 -10.59 0.27
C GLU A 38 8.61 -9.94 -0.90
N PRO A 39 7.95 -9.07 -1.69
CA PRO A 39 8.68 -8.31 -2.68
C PRO A 39 9.78 -7.61 -1.90
N LYS A 40 11.04 -7.94 -2.21
CA LYS A 40 12.15 -7.12 -1.76
C LYS A 40 11.75 -5.73 -2.23
N ILE A 41 11.36 -4.89 -1.28
CA ILE A 41 11.33 -3.46 -1.48
C ILE A 41 12.80 -3.17 -1.67
N THR A 42 13.27 -3.33 -2.91
CA THR A 42 14.43 -2.59 -3.35
C THR A 42 14.01 -1.18 -3.03
N GLU A 43 14.64 -0.61 -2.01
CA GLU A 43 14.64 0.83 -1.84
C GLU A 43 15.18 1.35 -3.17
N THR A 44 14.27 1.56 -4.12
CA THR A 44 14.50 2.32 -5.31
C THR A 44 14.82 3.67 -4.73
N LYS A 45 16.13 3.90 -4.58
CA LYS A 45 16.75 5.06 -3.95
C LYS A 45 15.89 6.25 -4.32
N SER A 46 15.05 6.67 -3.39
CA SER A 46 13.96 7.57 -3.72
C SER A 46 14.61 8.82 -4.27
N ASP A 47 14.39 9.09 -5.56
CA ASP A 47 14.83 10.32 -6.23
C ASP A 47 14.03 11.53 -5.69
N GLY A 48 13.56 11.47 -4.44
CA GLY A 48 12.81 12.52 -3.75
C GLY A 48 13.53 13.86 -3.77
N ALA A 49 14.87 13.87 -3.80
CA ALA A 49 15.65 15.09 -4.02
C ALA A 49 15.40 15.70 -5.41
N LYS A 50 15.41 14.89 -6.48
CA LYS A 50 15.10 15.36 -7.84
C LYS A 50 13.63 15.75 -7.98
N MET A 51 12.72 15.02 -7.34
CA MET A 51 11.31 15.35 -7.33
C MET A 51 11.05 16.69 -6.62
N ALA A 52 11.66 16.90 -5.45
CA ALA A 52 11.57 18.15 -4.72
C ALA A 52 12.17 19.32 -5.53
N GLU A 53 13.30 19.11 -6.21
CA GLU A 53 13.91 20.11 -7.08
C GLU A 53 12.99 20.47 -8.27
N ALA A 54 12.37 19.47 -8.91
CA ALA A 54 11.42 19.69 -9.99
C ALA A 54 10.18 20.47 -9.52
N LEU A 55 9.63 20.13 -8.35
CA LEU A 55 8.50 20.84 -7.77
C LEU A 55 8.85 22.28 -7.39
N ALA A 56 10.05 22.53 -6.85
CA ALA A 56 10.53 23.87 -6.55
C ALA A 56 10.66 24.73 -7.82
N LYS A 57 11.19 24.17 -8.92
CA LYS A 57 11.26 24.84 -10.22
C LYS A 57 9.87 25.19 -10.76
N LEU A 58 8.91 24.27 -10.65
CA LEU A 58 7.53 24.51 -11.06
C LEU A 58 6.84 25.61 -10.24
N SER A 59 7.06 25.64 -8.92
CA SER A 59 6.49 26.68 -8.04
C SER A 59 7.01 28.08 -8.37
N ASN A 60 8.27 28.21 -8.78
CA ASN A 60 8.88 29.50 -9.10
C ASN A 60 8.35 30.11 -10.40
N ASN A 61 7.78 29.31 -11.30
CA ASN A 61 7.28 29.81 -12.58
C ASN A 61 5.97 30.58 -12.47
N ASN A 62 5.36 30.67 -11.27
CA ASN A 62 4.10 31.39 -10.98
C ASN A 62 3.00 31.16 -12.05
N THR A 63 3.01 29.98 -12.68
CA THR A 63 2.26 29.68 -13.91
C THR A 63 0.75 29.73 -13.69
N PHE A 64 0.32 29.57 -12.44
CA PHE A 64 -1.08 29.56 -12.03
C PHE A 64 -1.48 30.82 -11.26
N ALA A 65 -0.72 31.91 -11.35
CA ALA A 65 -1.03 33.17 -10.65
C ALA A 65 -2.43 33.73 -10.97
N GLY A 66 -2.92 33.48 -12.18
CA GLY A 66 -4.26 33.88 -12.63
C GLY A 66 -5.37 32.88 -12.29
N VAL A 67 -5.05 31.76 -11.65
CA VAL A 67 -6.03 30.74 -11.25
C VAL A 67 -6.43 30.99 -9.81
N ASP A 68 -7.72 31.19 -9.57
CA ASP A 68 -8.29 31.08 -8.22
C ASP A 68 -8.44 29.58 -7.88
N PRO A 69 -7.64 29.04 -6.94
CA PRO A 69 -7.64 27.63 -6.64
C PRO A 69 -8.99 27.14 -6.10
N GLN A 70 -9.71 27.99 -5.35
CA GLN A 70 -10.99 27.62 -4.75
C GLN A 70 -12.08 27.56 -5.80
N LYS A 71 -12.10 28.53 -6.72
CA LYS A 71 -13.03 28.52 -7.86
C LYS A 71 -12.78 27.31 -8.76
N TRP A 72 -11.53 27.05 -9.13
CA TRP A 72 -11.15 25.89 -9.94
C TRP A 72 -11.56 24.57 -9.27
N GLN A 73 -11.34 24.42 -7.95
CA GLN A 73 -11.77 23.22 -7.23
C GLN A 73 -13.29 23.04 -7.22
N ARG A 74 -14.06 24.11 -7.00
CA ARG A 74 -15.54 24.06 -7.04
C ARG A 74 -16.06 23.64 -8.40
N GLU A 75 -15.45 24.15 -9.48
CA GLU A 75 -15.79 23.77 -10.86
C GLU A 75 -15.48 22.29 -11.15
N ILE A 76 -14.29 21.81 -10.78
CA ILE A 76 -13.90 20.40 -10.98
C ILE A 76 -14.77 19.44 -10.18
N ARG A 77 -15.12 19.79 -8.94
CA ARG A 77 -15.97 18.97 -8.07
C ARG A 77 -17.45 19.10 -8.38
N GLN A 78 -17.83 20.03 -9.26
CA GLN A 78 -19.23 20.40 -9.51
C GLN A 78 -19.97 20.74 -8.22
N ASP A 79 -19.31 21.47 -7.32
CA ASP A 79 -19.89 21.85 -6.04
C ASP A 79 -21.18 22.65 -6.31
N ARG A 80 -22.30 22.19 -5.73
CA ARG A 80 -23.56 22.93 -5.84
C ARG A 80 -23.45 24.20 -5.02
N SER A 81 -23.90 25.31 -5.61
CA SER A 81 -24.09 26.55 -4.85
C SER A 81 -25.09 26.29 -3.73
N LEU A 82 -24.66 26.42 -2.48
CA LEU A 82 -25.53 26.32 -1.33
C LEU A 82 -26.27 27.67 -1.21
N LEU A 83 -27.59 27.65 -1.32
CA LEU A 83 -28.41 28.85 -1.05
C LEU A 83 -28.20 29.27 0.41
N ASN A 84 -27.95 30.57 0.64
CA ASN A 84 -27.84 31.25 1.95
C ASN A 84 -26.55 31.03 2.78
N ARG A 85 -25.38 31.37 2.25
CA ARG A 85 -24.24 31.80 3.09
C ARG A 85 -23.50 32.94 2.39
N ASP A 86 -23.65 34.15 2.92
CA ASP A 86 -22.65 35.23 2.81
C ASP A 86 -21.42 34.89 3.66
#